data_AF-A0A191HWV4-F1
#
_entry.id   AF-A0A191HWV4-F1
#
_cell.length_a   1.000
_cell.length_b   1.000
_cell.length_c   1.000
_cell.angle_alpha   90.00
_cell.angle_beta   90.00
_cell.angle_gamma   90.00
#
_symmetry.space_group_name_H-M   'P 1'
#
loop_
_entity.id
_entity.type
_entity.pdbx_description
1 polymer ?
#
loop_
_entity_poly.entity_id
_entity_poly.type
_entity_poly.pdbx_seq_one_letter_code
_entity_poly.pdbx_strand_id
1 'polypeptide(L)'
;MEISWISKGVHKITNKLSFKGRFKYNTASRSISRIAGVFFGVFSAGLLIMLFFVGTTMVNSLINEGIKGANYNYETIYRTNIAENQLPLQQGYEPFLVLNADPIKITRQGKDVPIPSLVGNSSTTERQVFGLQANSQRLVLEDFDGNSLNYLLTNGVVITKNFAITYGLEIGDLLTFSLTSLD
;
A
#
# COMPACT_ATOMS: atom_id res chain seq x y z
N MET A 1 32.31 -7.26 -56.62
CA MET A 1 32.45 -7.26 -55.15
C MET A 1 31.66 -6.08 -54.62
N GLU A 2 30.45 -6.29 -54.11
CA GLU A 2 29.62 -5.18 -53.63
C GLU A 2 30.23 -4.57 -52.38
N ILE A 3 30.51 -3.27 -52.47
CA ILE A 3 31.09 -2.47 -51.39
C ILE A 3 29.94 -2.12 -50.43
N SER A 4 29.85 -2.84 -49.31
CA SER A 4 28.88 -2.63 -48.23
C SER A 4 28.83 -1.15 -47.81
N TRP A 5 27.63 -0.61 -47.57
CA TRP A 5 27.38 0.79 -47.17
C TRP A 5 28.21 1.24 -45.96
N ILE A 6 28.48 0.32 -45.02
CA ILE A 6 29.33 0.54 -43.85
C ILE A 6 30.78 0.86 -44.26
N SER A 7 31.30 0.14 -45.26
CA SER A 7 32.67 0.34 -45.74
C SER A 7 32.85 1.70 -46.43
N LYS A 8 31.82 2.22 -47.11
CA LYS A 8 31.82 3.57 -47.71
C LYS A 8 31.88 4.66 -46.63
N GLY A 9 31.13 4.48 -45.53
CA GLY A 9 31.12 5.40 -44.39
C GLY A 9 32.47 5.43 -43.65
N VAL A 10 33.02 4.26 -43.34
CA VAL A 10 34.35 4.15 -42.70
C VAL A 10 35.44 4.75 -43.59
N HIS A 11 35.40 4.51 -44.91
CA HIS A 11 36.37 5.08 -45.84
C HIS A 11 36.29 6.61 -45.90
N LYS A 12 35.08 7.20 -45.90
CA LYS A 12 34.87 8.65 -45.90
C LYS A 12 35.44 9.33 -44.65
N ILE A 13 35.26 8.72 -43.47
CA ILE A 13 35.76 9.25 -42.19
C ILE A 13 37.28 9.05 -42.07
N THR A 14 37.81 7.95 -42.59
CA THR A 14 39.23 7.60 -42.44
C THR A 14 40.14 8.18 -43.54
N ASN A 15 39.59 8.78 -44.59
CA ASN A 15 40.37 9.31 -45.72
C ASN A 15 41.28 10.50 -45.38
N LYS A 16 41.19 11.07 -44.17
CA LYS A 16 42.09 12.12 -43.66
C LYS A 16 43.15 11.59 -42.68
N LEU A 17 43.11 10.30 -42.31
CA LEU A 17 44.05 9.69 -41.38
C LEU A 17 45.30 9.15 -42.11
N SER A 18 46.40 9.01 -41.38
CA SER A 18 47.62 8.34 -41.87
C SER A 18 47.34 6.86 -42.19
N PHE A 19 48.18 6.26 -43.06
CA PHE A 19 48.01 4.87 -43.50
C PHE A 19 47.82 3.88 -42.34
N LYS A 20 48.60 4.04 -41.26
CA LYS A 20 48.50 3.23 -40.04
C LYS A 20 47.12 3.35 -39.37
N GLY A 21 46.54 4.56 -39.34
CA GLY A 21 45.19 4.81 -38.85
C GLY A 21 44.12 4.16 -39.73
N ARG A 22 44.20 4.37 -41.06
CA ARG A 22 43.28 3.73 -42.02
C ARG A 22 43.30 2.22 -41.90
N PHE A 23 44.49 1.62 -41.84
CA PHE A 23 44.65 0.18 -41.71
C PHE A 23 44.03 -0.36 -40.41
N LYS A 24 44.23 0.33 -39.28
CA LYS A 24 43.64 -0.05 -37.99
C LYS A 24 42.11 -0.02 -38.01
N TYR A 25 41.52 1.07 -38.53
CA TYR A 25 40.05 1.19 -38.61
C TYR A 25 39.44 0.25 -39.65
N ASN A 26 40.10 0.00 -40.77
CA ASN A 26 39.64 -0.95 -41.78
C ASN A 26 39.76 -2.41 -41.30
N THR A 27 40.69 -2.68 -40.39
CA THR A 27 40.76 -3.97 -39.69
C THR A 27 39.64 -4.10 -38.66
N ALA A 28 39.36 -3.03 -37.89
CA ALA A 28 38.27 -3.02 -36.91
C ALA A 28 36.88 -3.13 -37.55
N SER A 29 36.68 -2.56 -38.75
CA SER A 29 35.41 -2.63 -39.48
C SER A 29 35.06 -4.03 -39.98
N ARG A 30 36.06 -4.90 -40.20
CA ARG A 30 35.83 -6.33 -40.51
C ARG A 30 35.24 -7.11 -39.34
N SER A 31 35.45 -6.65 -38.10
CA SER A 31 34.90 -7.25 -36.88
C SER A 31 33.74 -6.46 -36.27
N ILE A 32 33.07 -5.59 -37.04
CA ILE A 32 32.03 -4.68 -36.53
C ILE A 32 30.88 -5.43 -35.83
N SER A 33 30.49 -6.61 -36.32
CA SER A 33 29.44 -7.44 -35.72
C SER A 33 29.83 -8.00 -34.35
N ARG A 34 31.09 -8.43 -34.20
CA ARG A 34 31.63 -8.91 -32.92
C ARG A 34 31.74 -7.78 -31.90
N ILE A 35 32.19 -6.60 -32.34
CA ILE A 35 32.26 -5.40 -31.50
C ILE A 35 30.86 -4.96 -31.07
N ALA A 36 29.89 -4.96 -32.00
CA ALA A 36 28.50 -4.65 -31.69
C ALA A 36 27.91 -5.64 -30.68
N GLY A 37 28.16 -6.95 -30.84
CA GLY A 37 27.69 -7.97 -29.90
C GLY A 37 28.23 -7.77 -28.48
N VAL A 38 29.54 -7.50 -28.34
CA VAL A 38 30.15 -7.19 -27.03
C VAL A 38 29.58 -5.89 -26.45
N PHE A 39 29.41 -4.86 -27.29
CA PHE A 39 28.82 -3.59 -26.87
C PHE A 39 27.40 -3.76 -26.34
N PHE A 40 26.52 -4.45 -27.08
CA PHE A 40 25.16 -4.71 -26.63
C PHE A 40 25.12 -5.57 -25.37
N GLY A 41 26.02 -6.55 -25.23
CA GLY A 41 26.11 -7.35 -24.00
C GLY A 41 26.44 -6.50 -22.77
N VAL A 42 27.47 -5.67 -22.85
CA VAL A 42 27.86 -4.77 -21.74
C VAL A 42 26.78 -3.71 -21.49
N PHE A 43 26.20 -3.17 -22.55
CA PHE A 43 25.13 -2.17 -22.46
C PHE A 43 23.88 -2.74 -21.78
N SER A 44 23.44 -3.94 -22.18
CA SER A 44 22.30 -4.62 -21.56
C SER A 44 22.56 -4.98 -20.10
N ALA A 45 23.78 -5.45 -19.76
CA ALA A 45 24.15 -5.70 -18.38
C ALA A 45 24.11 -4.43 -17.51
N GLY A 46 24.61 -3.30 -18.05
CA GLY A 46 24.54 -2.00 -17.39
C GLY A 46 23.10 -1.54 -17.16
N LEU A 47 22.23 -1.68 -18.18
CA LEU A 47 20.80 -1.37 -18.06
C LEU A 47 20.12 -2.25 -17.00
N LEU A 48 20.44 -3.54 -16.96
CA LEU A 48 19.85 -4.48 -15.99
C LEU A 48 20.20 -4.08 -14.55
N ILE A 49 21.47 -3.76 -14.30
CA ILE A 49 21.94 -3.30 -12.99
C ILE A 49 21.24 -1.99 -12.61
N MET A 50 21.15 -1.04 -13.54
CA MET A 50 20.48 0.24 -13.29
C MET A 50 19.00 0.04 -12.94
N LEU A 51 18.31 -0.84 -13.67
CA LEU A 51 16.90 -1.14 -13.46
C LEU A 51 16.66 -1.82 -12.11
N PHE A 52 17.58 -2.69 -11.68
CA PHE A 52 17.56 -3.28 -10.34
C PHE A 52 17.64 -2.19 -9.25
N PHE A 53 18.59 -1.26 -9.34
CA PHE A 53 18.72 -0.16 -8.38
C PHE A 53 17.50 0.76 -8.34
N VAL A 54 16.94 1.11 -9.50
CA VAL A 54 15.71 1.91 -9.58
C VAL A 54 14.55 1.15 -8.94
N GLY A 55 14.40 -0.13 -9.23
CA GLY A 55 13.37 -0.99 -8.65
C GLY A 55 13.47 -1.06 -7.13
N THR A 56 14.66 -1.32 -6.58
CA THR A 56 14.86 -1.36 -5.12
C THR A 56 14.60 -0.01 -4.47
N THR A 57 14.99 1.08 -5.12
CA THR A 57 14.76 2.43 -4.60
C THR A 57 13.27 2.78 -4.61
N MET A 58 12.56 2.40 -5.67
CA MET A 58 11.11 2.60 -5.78
C MET A 58 10.35 1.77 -4.74
N VAL A 59 10.71 0.50 -4.54
CA VAL A 59 10.13 -0.34 -3.47
C VAL A 59 10.40 0.29 -2.11
N ASN A 60 11.63 0.74 -1.84
CA ASN A 60 11.96 1.44 -0.58
C ASN A 60 11.19 2.76 -0.43
N SER A 61 10.94 3.51 -1.50
CA SER A 61 10.14 4.74 -1.47
C SER A 61 8.68 4.42 -1.19
N LEU A 62 8.10 3.41 -1.84
CA LEU A 62 6.73 2.96 -1.60
C LEU A 62 6.55 2.44 -0.17
N ILE A 63 7.51 1.66 0.34
CA ILE A 63 7.52 1.21 1.73
C ILE A 63 7.63 2.43 2.65
N ASN A 64 8.59 3.33 2.44
CA ASN A 64 8.76 4.50 3.29
C ASN A 64 7.58 5.47 3.20
N GLU A 65 6.93 5.65 2.06
CA GLU A 65 5.76 6.53 1.92
C GLU A 65 4.51 5.88 2.50
N GLY A 66 4.32 4.58 2.26
CA GLY A 66 3.26 3.78 2.87
C GLY A 66 3.40 3.72 4.40
N ILE A 67 4.63 3.66 4.90
CA ILE A 67 4.93 3.64 6.34
C ILE A 67 5.00 5.05 6.95
N LYS A 68 5.51 6.07 6.26
CA LYS A 68 5.56 7.45 6.79
C LYS A 68 4.16 8.04 7.00
N GLY A 69 3.16 7.60 6.23
CA GLY A 69 1.74 7.90 6.48
C GLY A 69 1.12 7.01 7.56
N ALA A 70 1.72 5.83 7.83
CA ALA A 70 1.38 4.98 8.96
C ALA A 70 2.06 5.54 10.22
N ASN A 71 1.43 6.54 10.82
CA ASN A 71 1.66 6.84 12.22
C ASN A 71 1.22 5.58 13.00
N TYR A 72 2.15 4.68 13.32
CA TYR A 72 1.91 3.47 14.12
C TYR A 72 1.66 3.86 15.58
N ASN A 73 0.69 4.73 15.82
CA ASN A 73 0.02 4.90 17.12
C ASN A 73 -1.02 3.79 17.37
N TYR A 74 -1.14 2.83 16.44
CA TYR A 74 -2.03 1.67 16.52
C TYR A 74 -1.27 0.35 16.46
N GLU A 75 0.02 0.32 16.85
CA GLU A 75 0.61 -0.97 17.20
C GLU A 75 0.09 -1.35 18.59
N THR A 76 -1.13 -1.90 18.63
CA THR A 76 -1.64 -2.59 19.81
C THR A 76 -0.89 -3.91 19.90
N ILE A 77 0.36 -3.86 20.36
CA ILE A 77 1.00 -5.08 20.84
C ILE A 77 0.17 -5.49 22.05
N TYR A 78 -0.62 -6.57 21.93
CA TYR A 78 -1.25 -7.23 23.07
C TYR A 78 -0.13 -7.79 23.97
N ARG A 79 0.55 -6.92 24.72
CA ARG A 79 1.41 -7.24 25.85
C ARG A 79 0.60 -7.23 27.14
N THR A 80 -0.68 -7.56 27.08
CA THR A 80 -1.34 -8.04 28.27
C THR A 80 -0.96 -9.51 28.39
N ASN A 81 -0.03 -9.80 29.31
CA ASN A 81 0.00 -11.13 29.90
C ASN A 81 -1.40 -11.32 30.49
N ILE A 82 -2.27 -12.06 29.80
CA ILE A 82 -3.54 -12.47 30.37
C ILE A 82 -3.17 -13.28 31.60
N ALA A 83 -3.20 -12.64 32.76
CA ALA A 83 -2.90 -13.31 34.01
C ALA A 83 -3.83 -14.51 34.09
N GLU A 84 -3.26 -15.68 34.40
CA GLU A 84 -3.96 -16.97 34.49
C GLU A 84 -5.18 -16.91 35.44
N ASN A 85 -5.26 -15.87 36.28
CA ASN A 85 -6.34 -15.58 37.22
C ASN A 85 -7.47 -14.68 36.68
N GLN A 86 -7.46 -14.27 35.40
CA GLN A 86 -8.61 -13.56 34.82
C GLN A 86 -9.71 -14.56 34.48
N LEU A 87 -10.86 -14.40 35.14
CA LEU A 87 -12.07 -15.22 35.10
C LEU A 87 -12.24 -15.93 33.73
N PRO A 88 -12.45 -17.26 33.71
CA PRO A 88 -12.74 -17.97 32.46
C PRO A 88 -13.93 -17.29 31.78
N LEU A 89 -13.86 -17.15 30.45
CA LEU A 89 -15.03 -16.71 29.68
C LEU A 89 -16.22 -17.56 30.11
N GLN A 90 -17.29 -16.94 30.62
CA GLN A 90 -18.54 -17.68 30.82
C GLN A 90 -18.91 -18.26 29.45
N GLN A 91 -19.12 -19.58 29.38
CA GLN A 91 -19.48 -20.22 28.12
C GLN A 91 -20.70 -19.51 27.52
N GLY A 92 -20.55 -19.02 26.29
CA GLY A 92 -21.60 -18.27 25.57
C GLY A 92 -21.58 -16.75 25.72
N TYR A 93 -20.63 -16.17 26.46
CA TYR A 93 -20.46 -14.70 26.53
C TYR A 93 -19.30 -14.24 25.63
N GLU A 94 -19.63 -13.65 24.48
CA GLU A 94 -18.67 -12.92 23.64
C GLU A 94 -18.56 -11.46 24.11
N PRO A 95 -17.37 -10.99 24.54
CA PRO A 95 -17.21 -9.64 25.06
C PRO A 95 -17.19 -8.57 23.96
N PHE A 96 -17.19 -8.99 22.69
CA PHE A 96 -17.26 -8.14 21.51
C PHE A 96 -18.26 -8.74 20.52
N LEU A 97 -18.91 -7.88 19.74
CA LEU A 97 -19.85 -8.25 18.69
C LEU A 97 -19.43 -7.57 17.39
N VAL A 98 -19.50 -8.27 16.26
CA VAL A 98 -19.22 -7.70 14.94
C VAL A 98 -20.48 -7.78 14.11
N LEU A 99 -20.94 -6.64 13.60
CA LEU A 99 -22.11 -6.57 12.73
C LEU A 99 -21.74 -5.94 11.40
N ASN A 100 -22.25 -6.53 10.32
CA ASN A 100 -22.20 -5.88 9.02
C ASN A 100 -23.37 -4.90 8.93
N ALA A 101 -23.10 -3.59 8.99
CA ALA A 101 -24.13 -2.57 9.03
C ALA A 101 -23.77 -1.37 8.16
N ASP A 102 -24.67 -1.01 7.25
CA ASP A 102 -24.59 0.23 6.47
C ASP A 102 -25.36 1.35 7.20
N PRO A 103 -24.82 2.58 7.26
CA PRO A 103 -25.58 3.72 7.75
C PRO A 103 -26.68 4.05 6.74
N ILE A 104 -27.91 4.28 7.21
CA ILE A 104 -29.01 4.79 6.37
C ILE A 104 -29.00 6.32 6.33
N LYS A 105 -28.43 6.94 7.37
CA LYS A 105 -28.41 8.39 7.51
C LYS A 105 -27.14 8.86 8.18
N ILE A 106 -26.56 9.92 7.64
CA ILE A 106 -25.43 10.65 8.20
C ILE A 106 -25.86 12.10 8.38
N THR A 107 -25.82 12.61 9.61
CA THR A 107 -26.15 14.00 9.92
C THR A 107 -24.92 14.72 10.45
N ARG A 108 -24.49 15.77 9.76
CA ARG A 108 -23.35 16.62 10.13
C ARG A 108 -23.85 17.99 10.53
N GLN A 109 -23.57 18.41 11.76
CA GLN A 109 -23.98 19.72 12.30
C GLN A 109 -25.49 20.01 12.07
N GLY A 110 -26.34 18.99 12.24
CA GLY A 110 -27.79 19.10 12.06
C GLY A 110 -28.29 19.08 10.61
N LYS A 111 -27.42 18.90 9.62
CA LYS A 111 -27.80 18.73 8.20
C LYS A 111 -27.51 17.32 7.71
N ASP A 112 -28.42 16.80 6.90
CA ASP A 112 -28.29 15.47 6.32
C ASP A 112 -27.29 15.52 5.15
N VAL A 113 -26.28 14.64 5.23
CA VAL A 113 -25.24 14.50 4.21
C VAL A 113 -25.58 13.30 3.33
N PRO A 114 -25.48 13.41 1.99
CA PRO A 114 -25.69 12.28 1.12
C PRO A 114 -24.66 11.20 1.42
N ILE A 115 -25.13 9.96 1.60
CA ILE A 115 -24.25 8.80 1.74
C ILE A 115 -23.56 8.58 0.38
N PRO A 116 -22.22 8.46 0.34
CA PRO A 116 -21.52 8.19 -0.90
C PRO A 116 -22.07 6.92 -1.55
N SER A 117 -22.49 7.01 -2.81
CA SER A 117 -22.82 5.82 -3.61
C SER A 117 -21.54 5.00 -3.74
N LEU A 118 -21.47 3.88 -3.02
CA LEU A 118 -20.38 2.93 -3.12
C LEU A 118 -20.51 2.22 -4.48
N VAL A 119 -19.92 2.80 -5.52
CA VAL A 119 -19.92 2.23 -6.87
C VAL A 119 -18.97 1.04 -6.88
N GLY A 120 -19.55 -0.15 -6.68
CA GLY A 120 -18.84 -1.41 -6.77
C GLY A 120 -19.48 -2.46 -5.85
N ASN A 121 -20.13 -3.46 -6.44
CA ASN A 121 -20.43 -4.74 -5.81
C ASN A 121 -19.14 -5.54 -5.51
N SER A 122 -18.09 -4.91 -4.97
CA SER A 122 -16.94 -5.61 -4.45
C SER A 122 -17.24 -5.96 -3.01
N SER A 123 -17.65 -7.21 -2.80
CA SER A 123 -17.87 -7.92 -1.54
C SER A 123 -16.66 -7.96 -0.57
N THR A 124 -15.69 -7.06 -0.72
CA THR A 124 -14.37 -7.11 -0.07
C THR A 124 -14.10 -5.93 0.86
N THR A 125 -14.91 -4.87 0.85
CA THR A 125 -14.82 -3.83 1.88
C THR A 125 -15.60 -4.32 3.11
N GLU A 126 -14.86 -4.66 4.18
CA GLU A 126 -15.46 -5.04 5.47
C GLU A 126 -16.25 -3.86 6.04
N ARG A 127 -17.57 -3.90 5.86
CA ARG A 127 -18.52 -2.90 6.37
C ARG A 127 -18.97 -3.28 7.78
N GLN A 128 -17.96 -3.46 8.63
CA GLN A 128 -18.12 -3.97 9.98
C GLN A 128 -18.13 -2.83 10.99
N VAL A 129 -19.11 -2.90 11.89
CA VAL A 129 -19.18 -2.09 13.09
C VAL A 129 -19.00 -3.01 14.30
N PHE A 130 -18.30 -2.52 15.32
CA PHE A 130 -17.88 -3.36 16.45
C PHE A 130 -18.56 -2.89 17.72
N GLY A 131 -19.33 -3.77 18.35
CA GLY A 131 -19.82 -3.61 19.71
C GLY A 131 -18.80 -4.17 20.69
N LEU A 132 -18.57 -3.48 21.80
CA LEU A 132 -17.69 -3.94 22.87
C LEU A 132 -18.37 -3.67 24.21
N GLN A 133 -18.31 -4.65 25.11
CA GLN A 133 -18.85 -4.47 26.46
C GLN A 133 -18.09 -3.39 27.24
N ALA A 134 -18.81 -2.41 27.78
CA ALA A 134 -18.23 -1.28 28.51
C ALA A 134 -17.41 -1.68 29.75
N ASN A 135 -17.64 -2.88 30.28
CA ASN A 135 -16.94 -3.44 31.44
C ASN A 135 -15.95 -4.57 31.09
N SER A 136 -15.59 -4.74 29.81
CA SER A 136 -14.65 -5.77 29.39
C SER A 136 -13.25 -5.53 29.98
N GLN A 137 -12.76 -6.47 30.79
CA GLN A 137 -11.41 -6.43 31.38
C GLN A 137 -10.33 -7.00 30.45
N ARG A 138 -10.73 -7.70 29.38
CA ARG A 138 -9.81 -8.36 28.43
C ARG A 138 -9.58 -7.53 27.17
N LEU A 139 -10.57 -6.72 26.79
CA LEU A 139 -10.53 -5.83 25.63
C LEU A 139 -10.76 -4.41 26.15
N VAL A 140 -9.68 -3.67 26.31
CA VAL A 140 -9.70 -2.28 26.75
C VAL A 140 -9.40 -1.41 25.53
N LEU A 141 -10.35 -0.55 25.15
CA LEU A 141 -10.10 0.58 24.28
C LEU A 141 -9.45 1.66 25.11
N GLU A 142 -8.33 2.18 24.63
CA GLU A 142 -7.57 3.23 25.29
C GLU A 142 -7.41 4.41 24.32
N ASP A 143 -7.38 5.62 24.86
CA ASP A 143 -6.94 6.79 24.12
C ASP A 143 -5.42 6.80 23.95
N PHE A 144 -4.89 7.84 23.30
CA PHE A 144 -3.46 8.01 23.12
C PHE A 144 -2.68 8.13 24.44
N ASP A 145 -3.33 8.61 25.50
CA ASP A 145 -2.74 8.81 26.82
C ASP A 145 -2.88 7.56 27.71
N GLY A 146 -3.46 6.47 27.20
CA GLY A 146 -3.68 5.21 27.91
C GLY A 146 -4.92 5.19 28.81
N ASN A 147 -5.81 6.18 28.72
CA ASN A 147 -7.06 6.19 29.49
C ASN A 147 -8.08 5.27 28.82
N SER A 148 -8.77 4.44 29.62
CA SER A 148 -9.80 3.56 29.07
C SER A 148 -11.00 4.35 28.54
N LEU A 149 -11.41 4.05 27.31
CA LEU A 149 -12.57 4.59 26.60
C LEU A 149 -13.79 3.66 26.65
N ASN A 150 -13.68 2.48 27.29
CA ASN A 150 -14.76 1.48 27.31
C ASN A 150 -16.07 2.03 27.89
N TYR A 151 -16.01 2.99 28.81
CA TYR A 151 -17.19 3.61 29.39
C TYR A 151 -18.10 4.31 28.34
N LEU A 152 -17.53 4.79 27.25
CA LEU A 152 -18.27 5.43 26.14
C LEU A 152 -19.13 4.44 25.36
N LEU A 153 -18.87 3.14 25.51
CA LEU A 153 -19.51 2.08 24.74
C LEU A 153 -20.76 1.51 25.40
N THR A 154 -21.22 2.09 26.52
CA THR A 154 -22.43 1.62 27.24
C THR A 154 -23.64 1.44 26.31
N ASN A 155 -23.78 2.31 25.30
CA ASN A 155 -24.69 2.15 24.15
C ASN A 155 -23.99 2.57 22.84
N GLY A 156 -22.67 2.45 22.81
CA GLY A 156 -21.81 2.96 21.74
C GLY A 156 -21.29 1.85 20.85
N VAL A 157 -20.95 2.22 19.63
CA VAL A 157 -20.36 1.31 18.65
C VAL A 157 -19.02 1.88 18.22
N VAL A 158 -18.03 1.02 18.06
CA VAL A 158 -16.71 1.39 17.58
C VAL A 158 -16.73 1.45 16.06
N ILE A 159 -16.40 2.63 15.53
CA ILE A 159 -16.26 2.88 14.10
C ILE A 159 -14.78 2.88 13.76
N THR A 160 -14.38 1.98 12.86
CA THR A 160 -12.99 1.91 12.39
C THR A 160 -12.67 3.06 11.45
N LYS A 161 -11.38 3.40 11.33
CA LYS A 161 -10.93 4.42 10.38
C LYS A 161 -11.30 4.08 8.94
N ASN A 162 -11.27 2.80 8.57
CA ASN A 162 -11.67 2.35 7.23
C ASN A 162 -13.16 2.58 6.98
N PHE A 163 -14.00 2.29 7.98
CA PHE A 163 -15.42 2.62 7.91
C PHE A 163 -15.63 4.13 7.76
N ALA A 164 -14.93 4.93 8.57
CA ALA A 164 -15.00 6.40 8.47
C ALA A 164 -14.58 6.93 7.09
N ILE A 165 -13.48 6.44 6.52
CA ILE A 165 -13.03 6.85 5.17
C ILE A 165 -14.05 6.43 4.10
N THR A 166 -14.60 5.22 4.19
CA THR A 166 -15.55 4.68 3.21
C THR A 166 -16.81 5.54 3.09
N TYR A 167 -17.33 6.04 4.21
CA TYR A 167 -18.52 6.88 4.23
C TYR A 167 -18.23 8.38 4.37
N GLY A 168 -16.95 8.80 4.33
CA GLY A 168 -16.56 10.21 4.45
C GLY A 168 -16.91 10.84 5.80
N LEU A 169 -16.83 10.06 6.89
CA LEU A 169 -17.23 10.46 8.23
C LEU A 169 -16.22 11.40 8.89
N GLU A 170 -16.73 12.36 9.63
CA GLU A 170 -15.98 13.28 10.47
C GLU A 170 -16.38 13.10 11.94
N ILE A 171 -15.48 13.48 12.85
CA ILE A 171 -15.78 13.44 14.29
C ILE A 171 -16.93 14.41 14.57
N GLY A 172 -17.97 13.91 15.24
CA GLY A 172 -19.18 14.67 15.54
C GLY A 172 -20.35 14.41 14.58
N ASP A 173 -20.16 13.59 13.55
CA ASP A 173 -21.26 13.10 12.72
C ASP A 173 -22.18 12.15 13.51
N LEU A 174 -23.49 12.25 13.27
CA LEU A 174 -24.49 11.33 13.81
C LEU A 174 -24.84 10.29 12.75
N LEU A 175 -24.70 9.02 13.09
CA LEU A 175 -24.98 7.88 12.23
C LEU A 175 -26.27 7.19 12.67
N THR A 176 -27.14 6.88 11.72
CA THR A 176 -28.31 6.00 11.96
C THR A 176 -28.15 4.72 11.16
N PHE A 177 -28.30 3.58 11.83
CA PHE A 177 -28.24 2.25 11.24
C PHE A 177 -29.64 1.62 11.24
N SER A 178 -29.94 0.77 10.26
CA SER A 178 -31.04 -0.19 10.39
C SER A 178 -30.44 -1.53 10.74
N LEU A 179 -30.83 -2.02 11.91
CA LEU A 179 -30.60 -3.41 12.28
C LEU A 179 -31.70 -4.20 11.61
N THR A 180 -31.37 -4.89 10.53
CA THR A 180 -32.23 -6.00 10.06
C THR A 180 -32.04 -7.11 11.10
N SER A 181 -33.13 -7.60 11.67
CA SER A 181 -33.11 -8.51 12.82
C SER A 181 -32.09 -9.64 12.67
N LEU A 182 -31.32 -9.88 13.73
CA LEU A 182 -30.55 -11.10 13.93
C LEU A 182 -31.56 -12.21 14.18
N ASP A 183 -31.92 -12.97 13.15
CA ASP A 183 -32.51 -14.30 13.31
C ASP A 183 -31.41 -15.34 13.59
#